data_AF-A0A8C5A409-F1
#
_entry.id   AF-A0A8C5A409-F1
#
_cell.length_a   1.000
_cell.length_b   1.000
_cell.length_c   1.000
_cell.angle_alpha   90.00
_cell.angle_beta   90.00
_cell.angle_gamma   90.00
#
_symmetry.space_group_name_H-M   'P 1'
#
loop_
_entity.id
_entity.type
_entity.pdbx_description
1 polymer ?
#
loop_
_entity_poly.entity_id
_entity_poly.type
_entity_poly.pdbx_seq_one_letter_code
_entity_poly.pdbx_strand_id
1 'polypeptide(L)'
;TKKPYTDSRPLFTSACQLENHVGQYYTLPPAHIQTVFPHGLPARFQLQMKTFNEGCVMVRPPALEVISYLKRADYSKPALRFLFYGVKGSGKTMSLCHTVHYCSTQGWLVVHIPDAHLWVKNCKELLPSSYNGSRFDQPLQATNWLRNFRVTNEQFLSKIQTRHRYVWTKREFTEEGRPLGELVDQGITRVKSSSDVVGAVIKELRLQSGQPGGCFRMAVAVDGLNALWGRSTIKKEDKSPVSIEELTLMHNLRKLVKNDWCGGAIITALSQTGSLYTPKTAYLPHVLLGEEGFDRMDPFVPVTVSNYSEKEFESCYLYYQDRQWLQHPQSRTEEGKKELVFMSNRNPSALERLCAFL
;
A
#
# COMPACT_ATOMS: atom_id res chain seq x y z
N THR A 1 16.86 -40.08 -19.32
CA THR A 1 17.61 -39.15 -18.44
C THR A 1 17.15 -37.72 -18.69
N LYS A 2 16.14 -37.25 -17.95
CA LYS A 2 15.66 -35.86 -18.03
C LYS A 2 16.65 -34.99 -17.26
N LYS A 3 17.33 -34.06 -17.95
CA LYS A 3 18.13 -33.01 -17.30
C LYS A 3 17.20 -32.15 -16.43
N PRO A 4 17.61 -31.77 -15.21
CA PRO A 4 16.86 -30.80 -14.42
C PRO A 4 16.89 -29.45 -15.16
N TYR A 5 15.72 -28.86 -15.35
CA TYR A 5 15.56 -27.54 -15.96
C TYR A 5 16.11 -26.50 -14.97
N THR A 6 17.29 -25.98 -15.24
CA THR A 6 17.88 -24.85 -14.51
C THR A 6 17.02 -23.62 -14.76
N ASP A 7 16.47 -23.02 -13.70
CA ASP A 7 15.69 -21.78 -13.71
C ASP A 7 16.57 -20.63 -14.23
N SER A 8 16.57 -20.42 -15.54
CA SER A 8 17.36 -19.40 -16.24
C SER A 8 16.64 -18.05 -16.29
N ARG A 9 15.92 -17.67 -15.22
CA ARG A 9 15.38 -16.32 -15.07
C ARG A 9 16.45 -15.42 -14.48
N PRO A 10 16.75 -14.26 -15.07
CA PRO A 10 17.64 -13.32 -14.43
C PRO A 10 17.00 -12.88 -13.10
N LEU A 11 17.75 -13.01 -12.01
CA LEU A 11 17.41 -12.43 -10.71
C LEU A 11 17.52 -10.90 -10.82
N PHE A 12 16.55 -10.27 -11.48
CA PHE A 12 16.48 -8.81 -11.53
C PHE A 12 16.06 -8.29 -10.16
N THR A 13 16.95 -7.54 -9.51
CA THR A 13 16.61 -6.77 -8.32
C THR A 13 15.75 -5.57 -8.72
N SER A 14 14.76 -5.22 -7.90
CA SER A 14 13.88 -4.06 -8.14
C SER A 14 14.63 -2.73 -8.29
N ALA A 15 15.84 -2.64 -7.73
CA ALA A 15 16.72 -1.48 -7.82
C ALA A 15 17.21 -1.17 -9.26
N CYS A 16 17.46 -2.20 -10.08
CA CYS A 16 18.12 -2.09 -11.38
C CYS A 16 17.17 -2.15 -12.58
N GLN A 17 15.86 -1.97 -12.36
CA GLN A 17 14.88 -2.07 -13.44
C GLN A 17 14.90 -0.83 -14.34
N LEU A 18 14.90 -1.09 -15.65
CA LEU A 18 14.95 -0.12 -16.74
C LEU A 18 13.75 -0.31 -17.67
N GLU A 19 13.52 0.63 -18.57
CA GLU A 19 12.45 0.57 -19.59
C GLU A 19 12.51 -0.71 -20.44
N ASN A 20 13.72 -1.26 -20.66
CA ASN A 20 13.91 -2.50 -21.41
C ASN A 20 13.29 -3.73 -20.73
N HIS A 21 13.04 -3.67 -19.41
CA HIS A 21 12.43 -4.77 -18.65
C HIS A 21 10.89 -4.70 -18.63
N VAL A 22 10.26 -3.72 -19.27
CA VAL A 22 8.78 -3.60 -19.33
C VAL A 22 8.16 -4.87 -19.90
N GLY A 23 7.17 -5.42 -19.18
CA GLY A 23 6.46 -6.66 -19.48
C GLY A 23 7.13 -7.92 -18.91
N GLN A 24 8.37 -7.84 -18.43
CA GLN A 24 9.04 -8.99 -17.82
C GLN A 24 8.63 -9.17 -16.36
N TYR A 25 8.75 -10.41 -15.87
CA TYR A 25 8.52 -10.76 -14.48
C TYR A 25 9.83 -10.82 -13.71
N TYR A 26 9.84 -10.23 -12.51
CA TYR A 26 10.91 -10.44 -11.53
C TYR A 26 10.35 -11.14 -10.30
N THR A 27 11.19 -11.94 -9.65
CA THR A 27 10.80 -12.71 -8.47
C THR A 27 11.05 -11.90 -7.21
N LEU A 28 10.02 -11.75 -6.37
CA LEU A 28 10.15 -11.23 -5.03
C LEU A 28 10.79 -12.31 -4.14
N PRO A 29 11.94 -12.02 -3.48
CA PRO A 29 12.52 -12.96 -2.54
C PRO A 29 11.52 -13.29 -1.41
N PRO A 30 11.38 -14.58 -1.00
CA PRO A 30 10.47 -14.97 0.09
C PRO A 30 10.69 -14.17 1.39
N ALA A 31 11.94 -13.87 1.72
CA ALA A 31 12.29 -13.03 2.86
C ALA A 31 11.69 -11.62 2.73
N HIS A 32 11.75 -11.01 1.54
CA HIS A 32 11.21 -9.67 1.31
C HIS A 32 9.67 -9.68 1.35
N ILE A 33 9.03 -10.77 0.93
CA ILE A 33 7.57 -10.89 1.02
C ILE A 33 7.13 -10.83 2.49
N GLN A 34 7.80 -11.57 3.38
CA GLN A 34 7.46 -11.59 4.79
C GLN A 34 7.78 -10.27 5.52
N THR A 35 8.90 -9.63 5.17
CA THR A 35 9.34 -8.39 5.85
C THR A 35 8.70 -7.14 5.26
N VAL A 36 8.71 -6.97 3.93
CA VAL A 36 8.20 -5.77 3.24
C VAL A 36 6.68 -5.79 3.12
N PHE A 37 6.10 -6.98 2.95
CA PHE A 37 4.66 -7.15 2.75
C PHE A 37 4.03 -8.15 3.74
N PRO A 38 4.18 -7.95 5.06
CA PRO A 38 3.41 -8.73 6.03
C PRO A 38 1.90 -8.49 5.83
N HIS A 39 1.55 -7.35 5.23
CA HIS A 39 0.23 -7.04 4.68
C HIS A 39 0.32 -6.32 3.32
N GLY A 40 -0.83 -6.15 2.67
CA GLY A 40 -1.01 -5.23 1.53
C GLY A 40 -0.86 -5.81 0.14
N LEU A 41 -0.27 -6.99 -0.02
CA LEU A 41 -0.44 -7.73 -1.26
C LEU A 41 -1.92 -8.09 -1.46
N PRO A 42 -2.50 -7.94 -2.67
CA PRO A 42 -3.88 -8.31 -2.92
C PRO A 42 -4.15 -9.79 -2.61
N ALA A 43 -5.30 -10.10 -1.99
CA ALA A 43 -5.62 -11.47 -1.57
C ALA A 43 -5.55 -12.50 -2.72
N ARG A 44 -6.01 -12.13 -3.93
CA ARG A 44 -5.91 -13.02 -5.11
C ARG A 44 -4.47 -13.25 -5.55
N PHE A 45 -3.61 -12.23 -5.43
CA PHE A 45 -2.20 -12.38 -5.70
C PHE A 45 -1.53 -13.29 -4.65
N GLN A 46 -1.86 -13.17 -3.37
CA GLN A 46 -1.37 -14.09 -2.34
C GLN A 46 -1.78 -15.55 -2.60
N LEU A 47 -3.01 -15.79 -3.07
CA LEU A 47 -3.44 -17.12 -3.50
C LEU A 47 -2.60 -17.64 -4.66
N GLN A 48 -2.40 -16.81 -5.69
CA GLN A 48 -1.54 -17.15 -6.83
C GLN A 48 -0.11 -17.49 -6.37
N MET A 49 0.47 -16.69 -5.48
CA MET A 49 1.81 -16.92 -4.94
C MET A 49 1.92 -18.26 -4.21
N LYS A 50 0.91 -18.58 -3.40
CA LYS A 50 0.84 -19.86 -2.69
C LYS A 50 0.70 -21.03 -3.66
N THR A 51 -0.12 -20.90 -4.70
CA THR A 51 -0.34 -21.96 -5.69
C THR A 51 0.89 -22.19 -6.57
N PHE A 52 1.57 -21.12 -7.00
CA PHE A 52 2.77 -21.23 -7.85
C PHE A 52 4.04 -21.46 -7.04
N ASN A 53 3.96 -21.37 -5.71
CA ASN A 53 5.09 -21.41 -4.79
C ASN A 53 6.18 -20.35 -5.13
N GLU A 54 5.77 -19.21 -5.68
CA GLU A 54 6.66 -18.10 -6.02
C GLU A 54 5.92 -16.74 -6.07
N GLY A 55 6.66 -15.66 -5.83
CA GLY A 55 6.15 -14.30 -5.86
C GLY A 55 6.61 -13.49 -7.05
N CYS A 56 6.16 -13.79 -8.27
CA CYS A 56 6.57 -13.04 -9.46
C CYS A 56 5.69 -11.82 -9.71
N VAL A 57 6.31 -10.66 -9.91
CA VAL A 57 5.64 -9.39 -10.22
C VAL A 57 6.11 -8.90 -11.59
N MET A 58 5.18 -8.46 -12.43
CA MET A 58 5.49 -7.89 -13.74
C MET A 58 5.98 -6.44 -13.59
N VAL A 59 7.05 -6.09 -14.29
CA VAL A 59 7.53 -4.71 -14.40
C VAL A 59 6.64 -3.94 -15.37
N ARG A 60 5.96 -2.91 -14.87
CA ARG A 60 5.02 -2.10 -15.65
C ARG A 60 5.42 -0.63 -15.72
N PRO A 61 5.08 0.10 -16.81
CA PRO A 61 5.47 1.49 -16.98
C PRO A 61 5.06 2.43 -15.83
N PRO A 62 3.84 2.35 -15.24
CA PRO A 62 3.46 3.28 -14.16
C PRO A 62 4.35 3.19 -12.92
N ALA A 63 4.79 1.99 -12.56
CA ALA A 63 5.69 1.81 -11.42
C ALA A 63 7.11 2.33 -11.75
N LEU A 64 7.61 2.06 -12.96
CA LEU A 64 8.89 2.58 -13.42
C LEU A 64 8.92 4.10 -13.48
N GLU A 65 7.84 4.73 -13.92
CA GLU A 65 7.69 6.19 -13.96
C GLU A 65 7.86 6.77 -12.56
N VAL A 66 7.12 6.26 -11.56
CA VAL A 66 7.25 6.73 -10.17
C VAL A 66 8.64 6.44 -9.61
N ILE A 67 9.21 5.26 -9.86
CA ILE A 67 10.58 4.93 -9.44
C ILE A 67 11.58 5.91 -10.06
N SER A 68 11.39 6.32 -11.32
CA SER A 68 12.26 7.29 -11.99
C SER A 68 12.19 8.68 -11.34
N TYR A 69 10.99 9.12 -10.93
CA TYR A 69 10.82 10.36 -10.19
C TYR A 69 11.47 10.27 -8.81
N LEU A 70 11.30 9.15 -8.10
CA LEU A 70 11.96 8.93 -6.81
C LEU A 70 13.49 8.98 -6.96
N LYS A 71 14.06 8.36 -8.00
CA LYS A 71 15.52 8.41 -8.24
C LYS A 71 16.05 9.84 -8.45
N ARG A 72 15.25 10.73 -9.04
CA ARG A 72 15.63 12.11 -9.39
C ARG A 72 15.17 13.16 -8.37
N ALA A 73 14.38 12.76 -7.37
CA ALA A 73 13.76 13.69 -6.43
C ALA A 73 14.80 14.31 -5.49
N ASP A 74 14.62 15.61 -5.23
CA ASP A 74 15.35 16.33 -4.19
C ASP A 74 14.57 16.25 -2.88
N TYR A 75 15.08 15.47 -1.93
CA TYR A 75 14.43 15.20 -0.64
C TYR A 75 14.61 16.31 0.40
N SER A 76 15.35 17.38 0.08
CA SER A 76 15.33 18.59 0.91
C SER A 76 14.02 19.37 0.78
N LYS A 77 13.30 19.16 -0.33
CA LYS A 77 12.02 19.80 -0.63
C LYS A 77 10.84 19.07 0.05
N PRO A 78 9.66 19.71 0.11
CA PRO A 78 8.42 19.08 0.58
C PRO A 78 8.15 17.73 -0.10
N ALA A 79 7.58 16.78 0.65
CA ALA A 79 7.32 15.43 0.19
C ALA A 79 6.46 15.41 -1.09
N LEU A 80 6.96 14.75 -2.13
CA LEU A 80 6.24 14.55 -3.39
C LEU A 80 5.05 13.61 -3.18
N ARG A 81 3.91 13.94 -3.78
CA ARG A 81 2.67 13.15 -3.75
C ARG A 81 2.43 12.52 -5.11
N PHE A 82 2.46 11.19 -5.20
CA PHE A 82 2.12 10.42 -6.39
C PHE A 82 0.76 9.75 -6.19
N LEU A 83 -0.10 9.81 -7.21
CA LEU A 83 -1.45 9.22 -7.17
C LEU A 83 -1.66 8.27 -8.34
N PHE A 84 -1.65 6.96 -8.09
CA PHE A 84 -2.05 5.96 -9.06
C PHE A 84 -3.58 5.94 -9.21
N TYR A 85 -4.05 6.15 -10.44
CA TYR A 85 -5.48 6.06 -10.78
C TYR A 85 -5.70 5.27 -12.06
N GLY A 86 -6.94 4.86 -12.32
CA GLY A 86 -7.29 4.04 -13.48
C GLY A 86 -8.39 3.04 -13.19
N VAL A 87 -8.86 2.36 -14.24
CA VAL A 87 -10.03 1.47 -14.18
C VAL A 87 -9.89 0.36 -13.14
N LYS A 88 -11.02 -0.19 -12.69
CA LYS A 88 -11.04 -1.31 -11.74
C LYS A 88 -10.23 -2.49 -12.28
N GLY A 89 -9.38 -3.07 -11.43
CA GLY A 89 -8.58 -4.24 -11.82
C GLY A 89 -7.38 -3.96 -12.73
N SER A 90 -7.01 -2.70 -12.97
CA SER A 90 -5.88 -2.34 -13.83
C SER A 90 -4.49 -2.58 -13.24
N GLY A 91 -4.38 -2.94 -11.95
CA GLY A 91 -3.09 -3.22 -11.30
C GLY A 91 -2.48 -2.06 -10.48
N LYS A 92 -3.26 -1.04 -10.12
CA LYS A 92 -2.80 0.11 -9.29
C LYS A 92 -2.09 -0.32 -8.00
N THR A 93 -2.72 -1.19 -7.21
CA THR A 93 -2.15 -1.74 -5.97
C THR A 93 -0.84 -2.47 -6.23
N MET A 94 -0.75 -3.24 -7.32
CA MET A 94 0.50 -3.94 -7.65
C MET A 94 1.62 -2.96 -8.05
N SER A 95 1.30 -1.89 -8.78
CA SER A 95 2.27 -0.82 -9.08
C SER A 95 2.74 -0.09 -7.81
N LEU A 96 1.81 0.15 -6.86
CA LEU A 96 2.14 0.69 -5.54
C LEU A 96 3.08 -0.25 -4.78
N CYS A 97 2.74 -1.54 -4.66
CA CYS A 97 3.58 -2.54 -4.01
C CYS A 97 4.95 -2.65 -4.67
N HIS A 98 5.03 -2.61 -6.00
CA HIS A 98 6.31 -2.60 -6.71
C HIS A 98 7.17 -1.38 -6.32
N THR A 99 6.57 -0.20 -6.25
CA THR A 99 7.27 1.02 -5.80
C THR A 99 7.71 0.92 -4.33
N VAL A 100 6.87 0.35 -3.46
CA VAL A 100 7.20 0.10 -2.04
C VAL A 100 8.36 -0.88 -1.90
N HIS A 101 8.38 -1.95 -2.68
CA HIS A 101 9.48 -2.90 -2.70
C HIS A 101 10.79 -2.21 -3.09
N TYR A 102 10.76 -1.37 -4.13
CA TYR A 102 11.90 -0.54 -4.49
C TYR A 102 12.37 0.33 -3.31
N CYS A 103 11.49 1.11 -2.68
CA CYS A 103 11.85 1.96 -1.54
C CYS A 103 12.48 1.15 -0.38
N SER A 104 11.91 -0.01 -0.06
CA SER A 104 12.44 -0.89 0.98
C SER A 104 13.86 -1.40 0.64
N THR A 105 14.10 -1.82 -0.61
CA THR A 105 15.45 -2.24 -1.06
C THR A 105 16.48 -1.11 -1.05
N GLN A 106 16.04 0.15 -1.11
CA GLN A 106 16.91 1.33 -0.97
C GLN A 106 17.13 1.73 0.50
N GLY A 107 16.66 0.93 1.46
CA GLY A 107 16.81 1.21 2.88
C GLY A 107 15.93 2.35 3.38
N TRP A 108 14.73 2.53 2.81
CA TRP A 108 13.75 3.49 3.30
C TRP A 108 12.88 2.89 4.40
N LEU A 109 12.42 3.74 5.31
CA LEU A 109 11.35 3.43 6.25
C LEU A 109 10.01 3.45 5.50
N VAL A 110 9.27 2.36 5.58
CA VAL A 110 8.02 2.16 4.84
C VAL A 110 6.83 2.27 5.79
N VAL A 111 5.96 3.25 5.56
CA VAL A 111 4.69 3.41 6.25
C VAL A 111 3.57 2.98 5.31
N HIS A 112 3.22 1.70 5.33
CA HIS A 112 2.23 1.12 4.42
C HIS A 112 0.85 0.98 5.07
N ILE A 113 -0.17 1.44 4.38
CA ILE A 113 -1.58 1.28 4.72
C ILE A 113 -2.24 0.51 3.57
N PRO A 114 -2.53 -0.79 3.77
CA PRO A 114 -2.85 -1.70 2.68
C PRO A 114 -4.24 -1.52 2.09
N ASP A 115 -5.20 -1.01 2.87
CA ASP A 115 -6.52 -0.59 2.38
C ASP A 115 -7.14 0.36 3.41
N ALA A 116 -7.13 1.67 3.12
CA ALA A 116 -7.71 2.67 4.00
C ALA A 116 -9.25 2.49 4.15
N HIS A 117 -9.92 1.77 3.24
CA HIS A 117 -11.35 1.51 3.38
C HIS A 117 -11.67 0.63 4.60
N LEU A 118 -10.74 -0.21 5.05
CA LEU A 118 -10.92 -1.05 6.25
C LEU A 118 -11.02 -0.24 7.54
N TRP A 119 -10.58 1.01 7.52
CA TRP A 119 -10.66 1.92 8.67
C TRP A 119 -11.97 2.71 8.71
N VAL A 120 -12.76 2.70 7.63
CA VAL A 120 -14.04 3.43 7.57
C VAL A 120 -15.27 2.52 7.46
N LYS A 121 -15.09 1.19 7.50
CA LYS A 121 -16.16 0.19 7.48
C LYS A 121 -15.85 -1.02 8.35
N ASN A 122 -16.89 -1.81 8.64
CA ASN A 122 -16.78 -3.09 9.35
C ASN A 122 -15.98 -3.02 10.67
N CYS A 123 -16.13 -1.91 11.42
CA CYS A 123 -15.48 -1.73 12.71
C CYS A 123 -16.23 -2.55 13.77
N LYS A 124 -15.56 -3.55 14.35
CA LYS A 124 -16.15 -4.42 15.38
C LYS A 124 -16.19 -3.74 16.75
N GLU A 125 -15.16 -2.97 17.06
CA GLU A 125 -15.00 -2.30 18.34
C GLU A 125 -14.65 -0.83 18.06
N LEU A 126 -15.48 0.07 18.56
CA LEU A 126 -15.31 1.52 18.48
C LEU A 126 -15.34 2.06 19.91
N LEU A 127 -14.28 2.74 20.32
CA LEU A 127 -14.17 3.28 21.67
C LEU A 127 -14.08 4.81 21.62
N PRO A 128 -14.62 5.55 22.59
CA PRO A 128 -14.29 6.97 22.72
C PRO A 128 -12.80 7.12 23.01
N SER A 129 -12.14 8.08 22.34
CA SER A 129 -10.71 8.27 22.52
C SER A 129 -10.39 8.83 23.89
N SER A 130 -9.36 8.26 24.53
CA SER A 130 -8.89 8.70 25.84
C SER A 130 -8.09 10.01 25.74
N TYR A 131 -7.49 10.28 24.58
CA TYR A 131 -6.72 11.50 24.32
C TYR A 131 -7.59 12.67 23.87
N ASN A 132 -8.62 12.41 23.04
CA ASN A 132 -9.52 13.45 22.56
C ASN A 132 -10.98 12.99 22.60
N GLY A 133 -11.76 13.56 23.51
CA GLY A 133 -13.17 13.19 23.72
C GLY A 133 -14.10 13.43 22.53
N SER A 134 -13.70 14.18 21.49
CA SER A 134 -14.48 14.32 20.26
C SER A 134 -14.19 13.26 19.20
N ARG A 135 -13.25 12.33 19.48
CA ARG A 135 -12.83 11.29 18.54
C ARG A 135 -13.12 9.88 19.05
N PHE A 136 -13.09 8.95 18.12
CA PHE A 136 -13.23 7.52 18.36
C PHE A 136 -12.00 6.75 17.90
N ASP A 137 -11.62 5.80 18.74
CA ASP A 137 -10.50 4.89 18.55
C ASP A 137 -10.95 3.55 17.98
N GLN A 138 -10.07 2.96 17.18
CA GLN A 138 -10.28 1.70 16.46
C GLN A 138 -9.15 0.73 16.82
N PRO A 139 -9.20 0.17 18.04
CA PRO A 139 -8.02 -0.46 18.64
C PRO A 139 -7.56 -1.73 17.90
N LEU A 140 -8.49 -2.49 17.32
CA LEU A 140 -8.15 -3.69 16.55
C LEU A 140 -7.39 -3.36 15.26
N GLN A 141 -7.86 -2.35 14.51
CA GLN A 141 -7.22 -1.87 13.29
C GLN A 141 -5.84 -1.28 13.60
N ALA A 142 -5.75 -0.47 14.66
CA ALA A 142 -4.51 0.14 15.12
C ALA A 142 -3.47 -0.90 15.54
N THR A 143 -3.85 -1.86 16.37
CA THR A 143 -2.97 -2.94 16.83
C THR A 143 -2.48 -3.81 15.67
N ASN A 144 -3.36 -4.18 14.74
CA ASN A 144 -2.98 -4.94 13.56
C ASN A 144 -1.99 -4.16 12.69
N TRP A 145 -2.23 -2.88 12.48
CA TRP A 145 -1.30 -2.03 11.73
C TRP A 145 0.05 -1.91 12.44
N LEU A 146 0.10 -1.69 13.76
CA LEU A 146 1.34 -1.60 14.53
C LEU A 146 2.18 -2.88 14.46
N ARG A 147 1.56 -4.07 14.53
CA ARG A 147 2.27 -5.35 14.38
C ARG A 147 2.97 -5.46 13.02
N ASN A 148 2.27 -5.11 11.95
CA ASN A 148 2.83 -5.14 10.60
C ASN A 148 3.91 -4.07 10.42
N PHE A 149 3.68 -2.85 10.92
CA PHE A 149 4.65 -1.77 10.91
C PHE A 149 5.94 -2.16 11.63
N ARG A 150 5.84 -2.88 12.76
CA ARG A 150 6.99 -3.40 13.51
C ARG A 150 7.84 -4.34 12.67
N VAL A 151 7.21 -5.33 12.02
CA VAL A 151 7.89 -6.32 11.18
C VAL A 151 8.60 -5.65 10.01
N THR A 152 7.96 -4.69 9.35
CA THR A 152 8.52 -4.03 8.17
C THR A 152 9.70 -3.12 8.48
N ASN A 153 9.72 -2.48 9.66
CA ASN A 153 10.67 -1.42 9.96
C ASN A 153 11.59 -1.72 11.16
N GLU A 154 11.73 -2.98 11.55
CA GLU A 154 12.47 -3.42 12.73
C GLU A 154 13.84 -2.74 12.88
N GLN A 155 14.59 -2.62 11.78
CA GLN A 155 15.92 -1.99 11.73
C GLN A 155 15.95 -0.50 12.11
N PHE A 156 14.83 0.21 12.02
CA PHE A 156 14.72 1.63 12.34
C PHE A 156 14.19 1.89 13.75
N LEU A 157 13.43 0.93 14.31
CA LEU A 157 12.73 1.11 15.58
C LEU A 157 13.66 1.36 16.77
N SER A 158 14.86 0.80 16.74
CA SER A 158 15.90 1.02 17.76
C SER A 158 16.70 2.32 17.55
N LYS A 159 16.72 2.84 16.31
CA LYS A 159 17.51 4.01 15.91
C LYS A 159 16.74 5.32 16.08
N ILE A 160 15.43 5.29 15.86
CA ILE A 160 14.56 6.46 15.99
C ILE A 160 14.19 6.61 17.46
N GLN A 161 14.38 7.80 18.02
CA GLN A 161 14.05 8.13 19.41
C GLN A 161 12.89 9.11 19.48
N THR A 162 12.04 9.00 20.50
CA THR A 162 10.93 9.94 20.71
C THR A 162 11.46 11.34 21.05
N ARG A 163 10.88 12.39 20.45
CA ARG A 163 11.19 13.80 20.78
C ARG A 163 10.21 14.43 21.77
N HIS A 164 9.16 13.69 22.12
CA HIS A 164 8.15 14.15 23.05
C HIS A 164 7.87 13.10 24.11
N ARG A 165 7.48 13.59 25.28
CA ARG A 165 6.86 12.78 26.31
C ARG A 165 5.41 12.48 25.94
N TYR A 166 5.02 11.23 26.00
CA TYR A 166 3.66 10.77 25.74
C TYR A 166 3.04 10.19 27.02
N VAL A 167 1.86 10.70 27.39
CA VAL A 167 1.13 10.24 28.59
C VAL A 167 -0.06 9.40 28.14
N TRP A 168 -0.10 8.14 28.55
CA TRP A 168 -1.14 7.17 28.17
C TRP A 168 -2.20 7.05 29.24
N THR A 169 -1.75 7.02 30.50
CA THR A 169 -2.60 7.03 31.68
C THR A 169 -1.93 7.86 32.78
N LYS A 170 -2.62 8.10 33.89
CA LYS A 170 -2.05 8.81 35.05
C LYS A 170 -0.77 8.16 35.59
N ARG A 171 -0.56 6.86 35.35
CA ARG A 171 0.58 6.08 35.88
C ARG A 171 1.60 5.72 34.80
N GLU A 172 1.26 5.90 33.52
CA GLU A 172 2.06 5.36 32.42
C GLU A 172 2.33 6.44 31.39
N PHE A 173 3.61 6.61 31.12
CA PHE A 173 4.11 7.58 30.18
C PHE A 173 5.36 7.02 29.51
N THR A 174 5.60 7.43 28.28
CA THR A 174 6.84 7.22 27.56
C THR A 174 7.60 8.53 27.60
N GLU A 175 8.79 8.53 28.20
CA GLU A 175 9.65 9.71 28.26
C GLU A 175 10.27 10.02 26.89
N GLU A 176 10.78 11.25 26.77
CA GLU A 176 11.59 11.66 25.63
C GLU A 176 12.89 10.84 25.55
N GLY A 177 13.39 10.61 24.33
CA GLY A 177 14.63 9.87 24.07
C GLY A 177 14.50 8.35 24.06
N ARG A 178 13.30 7.81 24.28
CA ARG A 178 13.05 6.34 24.22
C ARG A 178 12.99 5.87 22.76
N PRO A 179 13.43 4.64 22.45
CA PRO A 179 13.37 4.13 21.08
C PRO A 179 11.92 3.97 20.62
N LEU A 180 11.66 4.25 19.34
CA LEU A 180 10.33 4.17 18.72
C LEU A 180 9.74 2.75 18.82
N GLY A 181 10.59 1.73 18.85
CA GLY A 181 10.18 0.33 19.06
C GLY A 181 9.43 0.10 20.36
N GLU A 182 9.83 0.74 21.46
CA GLU A 182 9.12 0.62 22.73
C GLU A 182 7.73 1.25 22.68
N LEU A 183 7.60 2.38 21.98
CA LEU A 183 6.33 3.03 21.73
C LEU A 183 5.38 2.11 20.95
N VAL A 184 5.90 1.48 19.88
CA VAL A 184 5.14 0.53 19.06
C VAL A 184 4.72 -0.69 19.88
N ASP A 185 5.63 -1.26 20.67
CA ASP A 185 5.38 -2.44 21.50
C ASP A 185 4.34 -2.16 22.57
N GLN A 186 4.36 -0.97 23.16
CA GLN A 186 3.33 -0.53 24.09
C GLN A 186 1.94 -0.53 23.44
N GLY A 187 1.81 -0.03 22.21
CA GLY A 187 0.54 -0.05 21.49
C GLY A 187 0.07 -1.44 21.07
N ILE A 188 1.01 -2.38 20.86
CA ILE A 188 0.68 -3.79 20.57
C ILE A 188 0.18 -4.51 21.81
N THR A 189 0.83 -4.29 22.97
CA THR A 189 0.46 -4.91 24.24
C THR A 189 -0.81 -4.29 24.83
N ARG A 190 -0.96 -2.97 24.74
CA ARG A 190 -2.08 -2.21 25.31
C ARG A 190 -3.04 -1.76 24.21
N VAL A 191 -3.94 -2.67 23.86
CA VAL A 191 -4.90 -2.51 22.77
C VAL A 191 -5.75 -1.23 22.90
N LYS A 192 -6.13 -0.81 24.11
CA LYS A 192 -6.95 0.39 24.33
C LYS A 192 -6.28 1.71 23.90
N SER A 193 -4.97 1.84 24.08
CA SER A 193 -4.22 3.04 23.70
C SER A 193 -3.59 2.95 22.30
N SER A 194 -3.82 1.85 21.59
CA SER A 194 -3.16 1.56 20.30
C SER A 194 -3.44 2.62 19.23
N SER A 195 -4.65 3.19 19.19
CA SER A 195 -4.99 4.24 18.21
C SER A 195 -4.20 5.53 18.44
N ASP A 196 -4.02 5.92 19.70
CA ASP A 196 -3.20 7.06 20.09
C ASP A 196 -1.72 6.81 19.80
N VAL A 197 -1.24 5.59 20.05
CA VAL A 197 0.14 5.17 19.72
C VAL A 197 0.40 5.30 18.22
N VAL A 198 -0.53 4.89 17.34
CA VAL A 198 -0.41 5.11 15.89
C VAL A 198 -0.26 6.60 15.57
N GLY A 199 -1.05 7.45 16.22
CA GLY A 199 -0.94 8.91 16.08
C GLY A 199 0.42 9.45 16.52
N ALA A 200 0.94 8.97 17.65
CA ALA A 200 2.25 9.33 18.16
C ALA A 200 3.38 8.90 17.22
N VAL A 201 3.33 7.66 16.70
CA VAL A 201 4.30 7.15 15.71
C VAL A 201 4.29 8.01 14.45
N ILE A 202 3.12 8.29 13.88
CA ILE A 202 2.97 9.16 12.70
C ILE A 202 3.54 10.57 12.97
N LYS A 203 3.30 11.11 14.17
CA LYS A 203 3.81 12.42 14.57
C LYS A 203 5.34 12.41 14.64
N GLU A 204 5.95 11.45 15.33
CA GLU A 204 7.41 11.33 15.45
C GLU A 204 8.09 11.17 14.10
N LEU A 205 7.56 10.29 13.24
CA LEU A 205 8.12 10.07 11.91
C LEU A 205 8.12 11.35 11.06
N ARG A 206 7.02 12.12 11.09
CA ARG A 206 6.93 13.40 10.36
C ARG A 206 7.87 14.47 10.90
N LEU A 207 8.05 14.53 12.23
CA LEU A 207 8.94 15.51 12.86
C LEU A 207 10.41 15.25 12.59
N GLN A 208 10.79 13.98 12.42
CA GLN A 208 12.18 13.56 12.28
C GLN A 208 12.59 13.35 10.82
N SER A 209 11.62 13.08 9.93
CA SER A 209 11.88 12.97 8.49
C SER A 209 12.46 14.27 7.95
N GLY A 210 13.58 14.16 7.22
CA GLY A 210 14.23 15.29 6.53
C GLY A 210 14.98 16.28 7.42
N GLN A 211 15.04 16.07 8.74
CA GLN A 211 15.84 16.89 9.64
C GLN A 211 17.35 16.63 9.44
N PRO A 212 18.23 17.62 9.68
CA PRO A 212 19.67 17.40 9.77
C PRO A 212 19.97 16.36 10.87
N GLY A 213 20.52 15.19 10.49
CA GLY A 213 20.70 14.05 11.40
C GLY A 213 19.55 13.03 11.41
N GLY A 214 18.50 13.24 10.60
CA GLY A 214 17.44 12.26 10.35
C GLY A 214 18.04 11.01 9.69
N CYS A 215 17.91 9.86 10.36
CA CYS A 215 18.62 8.63 10.00
C CYS A 215 17.93 7.79 8.91
N PHE A 216 16.83 8.28 8.32
CA PHE A 216 16.02 7.53 7.37
C PHE A 216 15.34 8.42 6.33
N ARG A 217 15.05 7.82 5.17
CA ARG A 217 14.08 8.34 4.20
C ARG A 217 12.74 7.66 4.41
N MET A 218 11.64 8.37 4.23
CA MET A 218 10.30 7.83 4.48
C MET A 218 9.49 7.63 3.19
N ALA A 219 8.95 6.43 2.98
CA ALA A 219 7.97 6.14 1.94
C ALA A 219 6.61 5.89 2.60
N VAL A 220 5.67 6.83 2.39
CA VAL A 220 4.28 6.67 2.82
C VAL A 220 3.51 6.02 1.68
N ALA A 221 2.98 4.82 1.90
CA ALA A 221 2.21 4.08 0.91
C ALA A 221 0.76 3.92 1.38
N VAL A 222 -0.21 4.44 0.64
CA VAL A 222 -1.64 4.34 1.00
C VAL A 222 -2.45 3.82 -0.18
N ASP A 223 -3.02 2.62 -0.05
CA ASP A 223 -4.03 2.13 -0.98
C ASP A 223 -5.44 2.52 -0.52
N GLY A 224 -6.31 2.79 -1.49
CA GLY A 224 -7.67 3.25 -1.25
C GLY A 224 -7.72 4.66 -0.67
N LEU A 225 -6.85 5.58 -1.13
CA LEU A 225 -6.74 6.94 -0.59
C LEU A 225 -8.08 7.69 -0.54
N ASN A 226 -8.98 7.42 -1.47
CA ASN A 226 -10.33 8.02 -1.48
C ASN A 226 -11.17 7.72 -0.22
N ALA A 227 -10.80 6.73 0.60
CA ALA A 227 -11.42 6.52 1.91
C ALA A 227 -11.19 7.69 2.88
N LEU A 228 -10.16 8.53 2.69
CA LEU A 228 -9.84 9.63 3.61
C LEU A 228 -10.85 10.77 3.60
N TRP A 229 -11.55 11.00 2.49
CA TRP A 229 -12.49 12.11 2.31
C TRP A 229 -13.88 11.64 1.87
N GLY A 230 -14.14 10.33 1.95
CA GLY A 230 -15.44 9.75 1.66
C GLY A 230 -16.43 9.83 2.84
N ARG A 231 -17.29 8.82 2.94
CA ARG A 231 -18.20 8.60 4.08
C ARG A 231 -17.86 7.30 4.78
N SER A 232 -18.13 7.21 6.07
CA SER A 232 -18.00 5.95 6.83
C SER A 232 -19.33 5.19 6.88
N THR A 233 -19.28 3.86 7.07
CA THR A 233 -20.47 3.06 7.44
C THR A 233 -20.55 2.82 8.95
N ILE A 234 -19.63 3.38 9.73
CA ILE A 234 -19.53 3.17 11.17
C ILE A 234 -20.60 4.03 11.85
N LYS A 235 -21.26 3.45 12.85
CA LYS A 235 -22.29 4.13 13.63
C LYS A 235 -21.88 4.20 15.10
N LYS A 236 -22.29 5.29 15.76
CA LYS A 236 -22.20 5.45 17.21
C LYS A 236 -23.25 4.57 17.91
N GLU A 237 -23.21 4.50 19.23
CA GLU A 237 -24.18 3.74 20.03
C GLU A 237 -25.63 4.22 19.83
N ASP A 238 -25.81 5.52 19.61
CA ASP A 238 -27.10 6.15 19.28
C ASP A 238 -27.56 5.92 17.84
N LYS A 239 -26.83 5.10 17.06
CA LYS A 239 -27.04 4.80 15.63
C LYS A 239 -26.79 5.97 14.68
N SER A 240 -26.33 7.12 15.16
CA SER A 240 -25.89 8.21 14.30
C SER A 240 -24.61 7.83 13.54
N PRO A 241 -24.40 8.34 12.31
CA PRO A 241 -23.19 8.05 11.55
C PRO A 241 -21.96 8.73 12.16
N VAL A 242 -20.82 8.05 12.14
CA VAL A 242 -19.53 8.61 12.56
C VAL A 242 -18.89 9.35 11.38
N SER A 243 -18.48 10.60 11.58
CA SER A 243 -17.74 11.34 10.55
C SER A 243 -16.30 10.81 10.45
N ILE A 244 -15.67 10.94 9.27
CA ILE A 244 -14.29 10.49 9.08
C ILE A 244 -13.32 11.27 9.97
N GLU A 245 -13.58 12.55 10.22
CA GLU A 245 -12.75 13.40 11.08
C GLU A 245 -12.82 13.01 12.56
N GLU A 246 -13.92 12.36 12.96
CA GLU A 246 -14.09 11.82 14.31
C GLU A 246 -13.28 10.53 14.52
N LEU A 247 -12.78 9.88 13.45
CA LEU A 247 -11.96 8.66 13.60
C LEU A 247 -10.49 9.01 13.81
N THR A 248 -9.90 8.61 14.94
CA THR A 248 -8.51 8.93 15.31
C THR A 248 -7.50 8.48 14.24
N LEU A 249 -7.66 7.26 13.69
CA LEU A 249 -6.76 6.73 12.66
C LEU A 249 -6.82 7.56 11.37
N MET A 250 -8.03 7.91 10.92
CA MET A 250 -8.24 8.68 9.70
C MET A 250 -7.74 10.12 9.84
N HIS A 251 -7.97 10.74 11.00
CA HIS A 251 -7.46 12.06 11.32
C HIS A 251 -5.92 12.12 11.26
N ASN A 252 -5.25 11.13 11.85
CA ASN A 252 -3.79 11.05 11.83
C ASN A 252 -3.25 10.69 10.44
N LEU A 253 -3.95 9.86 9.68
CA LEU A 253 -3.59 9.54 8.30
C LEU A 253 -3.70 10.76 7.38
N ARG A 254 -4.76 11.58 7.51
CA ARG A 254 -4.89 12.86 6.79
C ARG A 254 -3.69 13.78 7.03
N LYS A 255 -3.11 13.78 8.23
CA LYS A 255 -1.89 14.55 8.53
C LYS A 255 -0.66 13.98 7.84
N LEU A 256 -0.54 12.64 7.75
CA LEU A 256 0.59 11.98 7.12
C LEU A 256 0.67 12.26 5.61
N VAL A 257 -0.47 12.40 4.95
CA VAL A 257 -0.58 12.65 3.50
C VAL A 257 -0.38 14.14 3.14
N LYS A 258 -0.29 15.04 4.12
CA LYS A 258 0.10 16.43 3.87
C LYS A 258 1.56 16.50 3.42
N ASN A 259 1.86 17.48 2.57
CA ASN A 259 3.21 17.78 2.08
C ASN A 259 3.96 18.78 2.99
N ASP A 260 3.66 18.81 4.29
CA ASP A 260 4.29 19.73 5.27
C ASP A 260 5.55 19.14 5.94
N TRP A 261 6.09 18.06 5.37
CA TRP A 261 7.31 17.40 5.82
C TRP A 261 8.20 17.07 4.61
N CYS A 262 9.50 16.85 4.83
CA CYS A 262 10.51 16.57 3.80
C CYS A 262 11.27 15.26 4.11
N GLY A 263 12.23 14.86 3.27
CA GLY A 263 13.01 13.64 3.50
C GLY A 263 12.34 12.35 3.03
N GLY A 264 11.29 12.43 2.21
CA GLY A 264 10.60 11.26 1.70
C GLY A 264 9.57 11.53 0.62
N ALA A 265 8.70 10.56 0.37
CA ALA A 265 7.66 10.63 -0.66
C ALA A 265 6.37 9.93 -0.21
N ILE A 266 5.25 10.42 -0.74
CA ILE A 266 3.90 9.91 -0.52
C ILE A 266 3.44 9.25 -1.82
N ILE A 267 3.20 7.94 -1.79
CA ILE A 267 2.83 7.13 -2.93
C ILE A 267 1.45 6.54 -2.62
N THR A 268 0.45 6.90 -3.41
CA THR A 268 -0.94 6.59 -3.10
C THR A 268 -1.63 5.94 -4.29
N ALA A 269 -2.64 5.13 -4.02
CA ALA A 269 -3.48 4.54 -5.05
C ALA A 269 -4.97 4.78 -4.76
N LEU A 270 -5.73 5.12 -5.80
CA LEU A 270 -7.18 5.15 -5.73
C LEU A 270 -7.74 3.74 -5.88
N SER A 271 -8.84 3.46 -5.18
CA SER A 271 -9.58 2.22 -5.35
C SER A 271 -11.08 2.46 -5.35
N GLN A 272 -11.72 2.07 -6.45
CA GLN A 272 -13.17 1.86 -6.53
C GLN A 272 -13.58 0.58 -5.78
N THR A 273 -12.68 -0.40 -5.69
CA THR A 273 -13.03 -1.66 -5.01
C THR A 273 -13.02 -1.43 -3.51
N GLY A 274 -14.19 -1.56 -2.88
CA GLY A 274 -14.34 -1.35 -1.45
C GLY A 274 -14.65 0.09 -1.05
N SER A 275 -14.75 1.02 -2.01
CA SER A 275 -15.23 2.38 -1.78
C SER A 275 -16.71 2.40 -1.42
N LEU A 276 -17.07 3.39 -0.60
CA LEU A 276 -18.39 3.54 -0.03
C LEU A 276 -19.13 4.66 -0.76
N TYR A 277 -20.39 4.42 -1.15
CA TYR A 277 -21.27 5.42 -1.78
C TYR A 277 -20.74 6.03 -3.09
N THR A 278 -19.88 5.32 -3.81
CA THR A 278 -19.34 5.76 -5.12
C THR A 278 -19.87 4.87 -6.26
N PRO A 279 -20.12 5.42 -7.45
CA PRO A 279 -20.50 4.62 -8.63
C PRO A 279 -19.47 3.56 -9.00
N LYS A 280 -19.93 2.42 -9.55
CA LYS A 280 -19.04 1.31 -9.94
C LYS A 280 -18.07 1.65 -11.08
N THR A 281 -18.46 2.59 -11.94
CA THR A 281 -17.70 3.05 -13.11
C THR A 281 -16.74 4.18 -12.79
N ALA A 282 -16.79 4.76 -11.59
CA ALA A 282 -15.94 5.89 -11.21
C ALA A 282 -14.50 5.42 -10.98
N TYR A 283 -13.54 6.06 -11.66
CA TYR A 283 -12.12 5.80 -11.48
C TYR A 283 -11.23 7.05 -11.55
N LEU A 284 -11.80 8.20 -11.92
CA LEU A 284 -11.08 9.46 -12.07
C LEU A 284 -10.82 10.09 -10.69
N PRO A 285 -9.68 10.77 -10.49
CA PRO A 285 -9.32 11.37 -9.20
C PRO A 285 -10.36 12.34 -8.65
N HIS A 286 -10.84 13.28 -9.48
CA HIS A 286 -11.84 14.28 -9.04
C HIS A 286 -13.15 13.64 -8.55
N VAL A 287 -13.58 12.53 -9.18
CA VAL A 287 -14.81 11.83 -8.78
C VAL A 287 -14.60 11.04 -7.49
N LEU A 288 -13.49 10.31 -7.38
CA LEU A 288 -13.25 9.42 -6.24
C LEU A 288 -12.82 10.17 -4.98
N LEU A 289 -12.03 11.24 -5.12
CA LEU A 289 -11.61 12.07 -3.99
C LEU A 289 -12.68 13.08 -3.58
N GLY A 290 -13.58 13.46 -4.50
CA GLY A 290 -14.47 14.61 -4.33
C GLY A 290 -13.69 15.94 -4.32
N GLU A 291 -14.41 17.04 -4.16
CA GLU A 291 -13.82 18.39 -4.11
C GLU A 291 -12.85 18.53 -2.93
N GLU A 292 -13.31 18.20 -1.71
CA GLU A 292 -12.47 18.30 -0.51
C GLU A 292 -11.17 17.48 -0.63
N GLY A 293 -11.27 16.22 -1.08
CA GLY A 293 -10.09 15.37 -1.19
C GLY A 293 -9.13 15.81 -2.29
N PHE A 294 -9.66 16.33 -3.41
CA PHE A 294 -8.85 16.84 -4.50
C PHE A 294 -8.08 18.10 -4.07
N ASP A 295 -8.76 19.08 -3.47
CA ASP A 295 -8.15 20.33 -2.99
C ASP A 295 -7.08 20.09 -1.92
N ARG A 296 -7.31 19.13 -1.02
CA ARG A 296 -6.34 18.76 0.03
C ARG A 296 -5.12 18.05 -0.53
N MET A 297 -5.29 17.30 -1.63
CA MET A 297 -4.21 16.58 -2.30
C MET A 297 -3.42 17.43 -3.29
N ASP A 298 -3.97 18.54 -3.77
CA ASP A 298 -3.31 19.44 -4.71
C ASP A 298 -2.13 20.18 -4.05
N PRO A 299 -0.95 20.30 -4.70
CA PRO A 299 -0.49 19.61 -5.90
C PRO A 299 -0.06 18.15 -5.68
N PHE A 300 -0.38 17.29 -6.66
CA PHE A 300 0.08 15.90 -6.75
C PHE A 300 0.39 15.51 -8.20
N VAL A 301 1.17 14.44 -8.37
CA VAL A 301 1.52 13.85 -9.68
C VAL A 301 0.54 12.70 -9.98
N PRO A 302 -0.42 12.88 -10.91
CA PRO A 302 -1.33 11.81 -11.31
C PRO A 302 -0.61 10.80 -12.22
N VAL A 303 -0.67 9.52 -11.87
CA VAL A 303 -0.06 8.44 -12.67
C VAL A 303 -1.15 7.47 -13.12
N THR A 304 -1.37 7.40 -14.43
CA THR A 304 -2.41 6.54 -15.01
C THR A 304 -1.95 5.09 -15.06
N VAL A 305 -2.81 4.18 -14.58
CA VAL A 305 -2.59 2.73 -14.67
C VAL A 305 -3.62 2.13 -15.61
N SER A 306 -3.20 1.90 -16.85
CA SER A 306 -3.98 1.31 -17.93
C SER A 306 -4.04 -0.22 -17.85
N ASN A 307 -4.92 -0.82 -18.66
CA ASN A 307 -4.91 -2.25 -18.96
C ASN A 307 -3.58 -2.67 -19.61
N TYR A 308 -3.34 -3.97 -19.73
CA TYR A 308 -2.11 -4.45 -20.36
C TYR A 308 -1.99 -3.98 -21.80
N SER A 309 -0.77 -3.58 -22.18
CA SER A 309 -0.36 -3.53 -23.59
C SER A 309 -0.32 -4.93 -24.19
N GLU A 310 -0.18 -5.05 -25.51
CA GLU A 310 -0.05 -6.35 -26.18
C GLU A 310 1.16 -7.14 -25.66
N LYS A 311 2.30 -6.46 -25.47
CA LYS A 311 3.51 -7.06 -24.93
C LYS A 311 3.33 -7.55 -23.48
N GLU A 312 2.70 -6.75 -22.62
CA GLU A 312 2.42 -7.13 -21.22
C GLU A 312 1.43 -8.30 -21.16
N PHE A 313 0.40 -8.29 -22.01
CA PHE A 313 -0.56 -9.38 -22.10
C PHE A 313 0.13 -10.67 -22.55
N GLU A 314 0.94 -10.61 -23.61
CA GLU A 314 1.70 -11.76 -24.12
C GLU A 314 2.57 -12.36 -23.03
N SER A 315 3.31 -11.51 -22.33
CA SER A 315 4.21 -11.93 -21.27
C SER A 315 3.45 -12.59 -20.11
N CYS A 316 2.28 -12.05 -19.75
CA CYS A 316 1.41 -12.63 -18.73
C CYS A 316 0.85 -14.00 -19.15
N TYR A 317 0.41 -14.10 -20.40
CA TYR A 317 -0.11 -15.34 -20.97
C TYR A 317 0.97 -16.43 -21.01
N LEU A 318 2.16 -16.11 -21.50
CA LEU A 318 3.31 -17.02 -21.51
C LEU A 318 3.73 -17.44 -20.09
N TYR A 319 3.67 -16.52 -19.11
CA TYR A 319 3.91 -16.85 -17.71
C TYR A 319 2.90 -17.87 -17.17
N TYR A 320 1.61 -17.74 -17.50
CA TYR A 320 0.61 -18.74 -17.12
C TYR A 320 0.79 -20.08 -17.86
N GLN A 321 1.24 -20.07 -19.11
CA GLN A 321 1.58 -21.29 -19.83
C GLN A 321 2.79 -22.02 -19.22
N ASP A 322 3.86 -21.29 -18.89
CA ASP A 322 5.07 -21.82 -18.24
C ASP A 322 4.75 -22.51 -16.91
N ARG A 323 3.83 -21.92 -16.13
CA ARG A 323 3.35 -22.50 -14.87
C ARG A 323 2.30 -23.59 -15.03
N GLN A 324 2.00 -23.98 -16.27
CA GLN A 324 0.93 -24.92 -16.59
C GLN A 324 -0.38 -24.52 -15.91
N TRP A 325 -0.65 -23.22 -15.77
CA TRP A 325 -1.84 -22.74 -15.09
C TRP A 325 -3.09 -22.88 -15.97
N LEU A 326 -2.92 -22.75 -17.28
CA LEU A 326 -3.97 -22.92 -18.27
C LEU A 326 -4.13 -24.40 -18.61
N GLN A 327 -5.15 -25.07 -18.07
CA GLN A 327 -5.34 -26.52 -18.23
C GLN A 327 -6.18 -26.87 -19.46
N HIS A 328 -7.17 -26.04 -19.81
CA HIS A 328 -8.01 -26.26 -20.98
C HIS A 328 -7.19 -26.30 -22.29
N PRO A 329 -7.30 -27.33 -23.14
CA PRO A 329 -6.50 -27.44 -24.36
C PRO A 329 -6.64 -26.25 -25.31
N GLN A 330 -7.87 -25.74 -25.50
CA GLN A 330 -8.12 -24.59 -26.39
C GLN A 330 -7.53 -23.28 -25.85
N SER A 331 -7.31 -23.17 -24.54
CA SER A 331 -6.71 -21.96 -23.96
C SER A 331 -5.25 -21.75 -24.37
N ARG A 332 -4.60 -22.80 -24.92
CA ARG A 332 -3.21 -22.79 -25.41
C ARG A 332 -3.09 -22.54 -26.92
N THR A 333 -4.20 -22.39 -27.64
CA THR A 333 -4.20 -22.09 -29.08
C THR A 333 -4.28 -20.58 -29.32
N GLU A 334 -3.93 -20.15 -30.54
CA GLU A 334 -4.03 -18.74 -30.94
C GLU A 334 -5.47 -18.23 -30.94
N GLU A 335 -6.45 -19.09 -31.25
CA GLU A 335 -7.87 -18.77 -31.16
C GLU A 335 -8.29 -18.52 -29.71
N GLY A 336 -7.96 -19.45 -28.79
CA GLY A 336 -8.30 -19.28 -27.37
C GLY A 336 -7.61 -18.05 -26.75
N LYS A 337 -6.38 -17.74 -27.18
CA LYS A 337 -5.70 -16.49 -26.79
C LYS A 337 -6.44 -15.25 -27.28
N LYS A 338 -6.94 -15.22 -28.52
CA LYS A 338 -7.77 -14.11 -29.03
C LYS A 338 -9.07 -13.97 -28.24
N GLU A 339 -9.71 -15.07 -27.87
CA GLU A 339 -10.90 -15.07 -26.99
C GLU A 339 -10.58 -14.49 -25.61
N LEU A 340 -9.46 -14.89 -25.00
CA LEU A 340 -9.00 -14.32 -23.73
C LEU A 340 -8.74 -12.81 -23.82
N VAL A 341 -8.10 -12.35 -24.90
CA VAL A 341 -7.90 -10.91 -25.15
C VAL A 341 -9.24 -10.20 -25.24
N PHE A 342 -10.19 -10.74 -26.00
CA PHE A 342 -11.51 -10.14 -26.21
C PHE A 342 -12.32 -10.08 -24.91
N MET A 343 -12.46 -11.20 -24.20
CA MET A 343 -13.25 -11.28 -22.96
C MET A 343 -12.65 -10.47 -21.82
N SER A 344 -11.32 -10.47 -21.67
CA SER A 344 -10.65 -9.69 -20.61
C SER A 344 -10.50 -8.21 -20.96
N ASN A 345 -10.56 -7.85 -22.25
CA ASN A 345 -10.12 -6.56 -22.78
C ASN A 345 -8.72 -6.16 -22.24
N ARG A 346 -7.83 -7.16 -22.10
CA ARG A 346 -6.49 -7.04 -21.49
C ARG A 346 -6.48 -6.45 -20.07
N ASN A 347 -7.62 -6.50 -19.36
CA ASN A 347 -7.68 -6.06 -17.97
C ASN A 347 -7.03 -7.13 -17.07
N PRO A 348 -6.01 -6.77 -16.26
CA PRO A 348 -5.28 -7.74 -15.43
C PRO A 348 -6.16 -8.59 -14.52
N SER A 349 -7.10 -7.95 -13.81
CA SER A 349 -8.00 -8.68 -12.90
C SER A 349 -9.03 -9.53 -13.64
N ALA A 350 -9.50 -9.11 -14.81
CA ALA A 350 -10.43 -9.91 -15.61
C ALA A 350 -9.70 -11.14 -16.19
N LEU A 351 -8.49 -10.94 -16.72
CA LEU A 351 -7.65 -12.02 -17.26
C LEU A 351 -7.32 -13.06 -16.19
N GLU A 352 -6.83 -12.65 -15.02
CA GLU A 352 -6.52 -13.59 -13.93
C GLU A 352 -7.76 -14.39 -13.51
N ARG A 353 -8.94 -13.75 -13.45
CA ARG A 353 -10.18 -14.44 -13.12
C ARG A 353 -10.59 -15.45 -14.16
N LEU A 354 -10.51 -15.10 -15.46
CA LEU A 354 -10.82 -16.02 -16.55
C LEU A 354 -9.86 -17.21 -16.51
N CYS A 355 -8.55 -16.97 -16.42
CA CYS A 355 -7.55 -18.03 -16.38
C CYS A 355 -7.61 -18.89 -15.11
N ALA A 356 -8.18 -18.42 -14.00
CA ALA A 356 -8.24 -19.18 -12.75
C ALA A 356 -9.18 -20.40 -12.79
N PHE A 357 -10.06 -20.51 -13.79
CA PHE A 357 -10.99 -21.64 -13.94
C PHE A 357 -10.87 -22.36 -15.29
N LEU A 358 -9.80 -22.10 -16.06
CA LEU A 358 -9.52 -22.73 -17.36
C LEU A 358 -8.62 -23.96 -17.26
#